data_AF-A0A9X4PSP4-F1
#
_entry.id   AF-A0A9X4PSP4-F1
#
_cell.length_a   1.000
_cell.length_b   1.000
_cell.length_c   1.000
_cell.angle_alpha   90.00
_cell.angle_beta   90.00
_cell.angle_gamma   90.00
#
_symmetry.space_group_name_H-M   'P 1'
#
loop_
_entity.id
_entity.type
_entity.pdbx_description
1 polymer ?
#
loop_
_entity_poly.entity_id
_entity_poly.type
_entity_poly.pdbx_seq_one_letter_code
_entity_poly.pdbx_strand_id
1 'polypeptide(L)' 'MTDSRFSITFNNEISECLAGLAKIRNKSIRELTEELIQEAIENEKDKILIERAAELNVPGAETVDLKDVKWD' A
#
# COMPACT_ATOMS: atom_id res chain seq x y z
N MET A 1 -18.93 6.13 -4.36
CA MET A 1 -17.58 6.09 -3.75
C MET A 1 -17.65 6.83 -2.44
N THR A 2 -17.40 6.14 -1.33
CA THR A 2 -17.42 6.72 0.02
C THR A 2 -16.24 7.68 0.19
N ASP A 3 -16.55 8.96 0.29
CA ASP A 3 -15.59 10.00 0.69
C ASP A 3 -15.31 9.86 2.19
N SER A 4 -14.56 8.83 2.56
CA SER A 4 -14.22 8.52 3.95
C SER A 4 -13.04 9.40 4.36
N ARG A 5 -13.34 10.59 4.87
CA ARG A 5 -12.34 11.43 5.55
C ARG A 5 -12.06 10.83 6.93
N PHE A 6 -10.99 10.06 7.04
CA PHE A 6 -10.50 9.55 8.32
C PHE A 6 -9.40 10.46 8.88
N SER A 7 -9.28 10.52 10.20
CA SER A 7 -8.24 11.26 10.89
C SER A 7 -7.28 10.26 11.56
N ILE A 8 -5.98 10.44 11.33
CA ILE A 8 -4.93 9.64 11.98
C ILE A 8 -4.15 10.56 12.91
N THR A 9 -3.94 10.10 14.13
CA THR A 9 -3.03 10.73 15.08
C THR A 9 -1.83 9.81 15.30
N PHE A 10 -0.62 10.34 15.12
CA PHE A 10 0.61 9.62 15.39
C PHE A 10 1.13 9.95 16.79
N ASN A 11 1.95 9.07 17.35
CA ASN A 11 2.70 9.41 18.55
C ASN A 11 3.74 10.51 18.26
N ASN A 12 4.34 11.08 19.30
CA ASN A 12 5.29 12.19 19.14
C ASN A 12 6.50 11.81 18.29
N GLU A 13 7.09 10.65 18.51
CA GLU A 13 8.28 10.19 17.79
C GLU A 13 8.05 10.11 16.27
N ILE A 14 6.94 9.48 15.86
CA ILE A 14 6.56 9.39 14.44
C ILE A 14 6.24 10.76 13.88
N SER A 15 5.55 11.61 14.65
CA SER A 15 5.20 12.98 14.23
C SER A 15 6.45 13.84 13.98
N GLU A 16 7.44 13.76 14.86
CA GLU A 16 8.72 14.47 14.72
C GLU A 16 9.51 13.97 13.52
N CYS A 17 9.59 12.65 13.33
CA CYS A 17 10.24 12.04 12.19
C CYS A 17 9.58 12.49 10.87
N LEU A 18 8.25 12.42 10.80
CA LEU A 18 7.47 12.82 9.62
C LEU A 18 7.66 14.31 9.30
N ALA A 19 7.67 15.18 10.31
CA ALA A 19 7.93 16.60 10.13
C ALA A 19 9.36 16.87 9.60
N GLY A 20 10.35 16.14 10.12
CA GLY A 20 11.74 16.21 9.64
C GLY A 20 11.86 15.78 8.17
N LEU A 21 11.25 14.65 7.82
CA LEU A 21 11.24 14.14 6.44
C LEU A 21 10.52 15.09 5.48
N ALA A 22 9.38 15.65 5.89
CA ALA A 22 8.63 16.62 5.09
C ALA A 22 9.49 17.86 4.77
N LYS A 23 10.25 18.35 5.75
CA LYS A 23 11.18 19.47 5.56
C LYS A 23 12.31 19.12 4.58
N ILE A 24 12.93 17.94 4.72
CA ILE A 24 14.01 17.48 3.83
C ILE A 24 13.51 17.33 2.38
N ARG A 25 12.30 16.81 2.20
CA ARG A 25 11.69 16.59 0.89
C ARG A 25 10.99 17.82 0.32
N ASN A 26 10.95 18.93 1.06
CA ASN A 26 10.24 20.16 0.69
C ASN A 26 8.75 19.90 0.34
N LYS A 27 8.08 19.09 1.15
CA LYS A 27 6.66 18.76 1.02
C LYS A 27 5.89 19.16 2.27
N SER A 28 4.56 19.30 2.13
CA SER A 28 3.72 19.39 3.32
C SER A 28 3.68 18.04 4.05
N ILE A 29 3.46 18.07 5.37
CA ILE A 29 3.30 16.82 6.17
C ILE A 29 2.17 15.96 5.58
N ARG A 30 1.06 16.59 5.19
CA ARG A 30 -0.09 15.91 4.61
C ARG A 30 0.27 15.19 3.31
N GLU A 31 0.87 15.90 2.37
CA GLU A 31 1.27 15.35 1.06
C GLU A 31 2.24 14.18 1.24
N LEU A 32 3.27 14.33 2.08
CA LEU A 32 4.21 13.24 2.36
C LEU A 32 3.50 12.03 3.00
N THR A 33 2.54 12.26 3.90
CA THR A 33 1.79 11.19 4.56
C THR A 33 0.94 10.41 3.56
N GLU A 34 0.26 11.11 2.65
CA GLU A 34 -0.56 10.49 1.60
C GLU A 34 0.29 9.60 0.69
N GLU A 35 1.47 10.08 0.27
CA GLU A 35 2.40 9.29 -0.53
C GLU A 35 2.90 8.04 0.19
N LEU A 36 3.33 8.17 1.45
CA LEU A 36 3.84 7.03 2.23
C LEU A 36 2.74 5.99 2.49
N ILE A 37 1.51 6.44 2.77
CA ILE A 37 0.37 5.52 2.94
C ILE A 37 0.05 4.82 1.62
N GLN A 38 0.07 5.52 0.49
CA GLN A 38 -0.15 4.91 -0.82
C GLN A 38 0.90 3.85 -1.12
N GLU A 39 2.18 4.16 -0.93
CA GLU A 39 3.30 3.22 -1.11
C GLU A 39 3.14 1.98 -0.22
N ALA A 40 2.75 2.16 1.05
CA ALA A 40 2.49 1.05 1.96
C ALA A 40 1.33 0.16 1.49
N ILE A 41 0.25 0.75 0.96
CA ILE A 41 -0.90 0.01 0.42
C ILE A 41 -0.50 -0.78 -0.83
N GLU A 42 0.27 -0.18 -1.73
CA GLU A 42 0.76 -0.85 -2.94
C GLU A 42 1.67 -2.03 -2.60
N ASN A 43 2.61 -1.85 -1.67
CA ASN A 43 3.48 -2.92 -1.20
C ASN A 43 2.71 -4.07 -0.53
N GLU A 44 1.68 -3.77 0.27
CA GLU A 44 0.87 -4.82 0.89
C GLU A 44 0.05 -5.60 -0.15
N LYS A 45 -0.46 -4.93 -1.19
CA LYS A 45 -1.12 -5.60 -2.32
C LYS A 45 -0.17 -6.53 -3.05
N ASP A 46 1.04 -6.09 -3.35
CA ASP A 46 2.05 -6.90 -4.03
C ASP A 46 2.42 -8.14 -3.20
N LYS A 47 2.57 -7.97 -1.89
CA LYS A 47 2.80 -9.09 -0.97
C LYS A 47 1.66 -10.11 -0.99
N ILE A 48 0.42 -9.66 -0.91
CA ILE A 48 -0.77 -10.54 -0.99
C ILE A 48 -0.78 -11.31 -2.33
N LEU A 49 -0.43 -10.65 -3.44
CA LEU A 49 -0.36 -11.29 -4.75
C LEU A 49 0.75 -12.36 -4.81
N ILE A 50 1.92 -12.08 -4.23
CA ILE A 50 3.02 -13.03 -4.15
C ILE A 50 2.64 -14.24 -3.29
N GLU A 51 2.01 -14.01 -2.12
CA GLU A 51 1.55 -15.08 -1.23
C GLU A 51 0.52 -15.98 -1.94
N ARG A 52 -0.47 -15.38 -2.62
CA ARG A 52 -1.44 -16.10 -3.46
C ARG A 52 -0.77 -16.90 -4.57
N ALA A 53 0.21 -16.30 -5.27
CA ALA A 53 0.94 -16.98 -6.33
C ALA A 53 1.75 -18.17 -5.80
N ALA A 54 2.35 -18.04 -4.62
CA ALA A 54 3.07 -19.13 -3.97
C ALA A 54 2.15 -20.29 -3.57
N GLU A 55 0.94 -20.01 -3.07
CA GLU A 55 -0.09 -21.03 -2.77
C GLU A 55 -0.57 -21.77 -4.02
N LEU A 56 -0.67 -21.06 -5.16
CA LEU A 56 -1.10 -21.62 -6.43
C LEU A 56 0.02 -22.31 -7.22
N ASN A 57 1.29 -22.05 -6.90
CA ASN A 57 2.44 -22.64 -7.58
C ASN A 57 2.77 -24.05 -7.08
N VAL A 58 1.81 -24.96 -7.27
CA VAL A 58 1.93 -26.39 -6.95
C VAL A 58 2.13 -27.23 -8.22
N PRO A 59 2.82 -28.39 -8.15
CA PRO A 59 2.96 -29.29 -9.30
C PRO A 59 1.59 -29.72 -9.83
N GLY A 60 1.29 -29.36 -11.09
CA GLY A 60 0.00 -29.64 -11.73
C GLY A 60 -1.01 -28.50 -11.70
N ALA A 61 -0.64 -27.32 -11.19
CA ALA A 61 -1.47 -26.12 -11.29
C ALA A 61 -1.66 -25.70 -12.75
N GLU A 62 -2.90 -25.35 -13.10
CA GLU A 62 -3.28 -24.88 -14.43
C GLU A 62 -2.93 -23.39 -14.57
N THR A 63 -2.20 -23.03 -15.63
CA THR A 63 -1.86 -21.64 -15.92
C THR A 63 -3.09 -20.95 -16.54
N VAL A 64 -3.69 -20.01 -15.82
CA VAL A 64 -4.84 -19.24 -16.31
C VAL A 64 -4.36 -17.87 -16.78
N ASP A 65 -4.72 -17.49 -18.00
CA ASP A 65 -4.39 -16.16 -18.53
C ASP A 65 -5.15 -15.07 -17.74
N LEU A 66 -4.46 -13.97 -17.45
CA LEU A 66 -5.00 -12.87 -16.64
C LEU A 66 -6.30 -12.27 -17.21
N LYS A 67 -6.53 -12.46 -18.51
CA LYS A 67 -7.70 -12.01 -19.28
C LYS A 67 -8.96 -12.85 -19.01
N ASP A 68 -8.76 -14.09 -18.56
CA ASP A 68 -9.84 -15.06 -18.33
C ASP A 68 -10.32 -15.04 -16.87
N VAL A 69 -9.60 -14.33 -15.99
CA VAL A 69 -10.01 -14.12 -14.61
C VAL A 69 -11.10 -13.04 -14.57
N LYS A 70 -12.31 -13.44 -14.17
CA LYS A 70 -13.38 -12.47 -13.85
C LYS A 70 -13.13 -11.91 -12.45
N TRP A 71 -12.84 -10.62 -12.39
CA TRP A 71 -12.52 -9.88 -11.17
C TRP A 71 -13.75 -9.21 -10.51
N ASP A 72 -14.96 -9.68 -10.83
CA ASP A 72 -16.23 -9.14 -10.29
C ASP A 72 -16.31 -9.27 -8.76
#